data_AF-A0A6B3HAE8-F1
#
_entry.id   AF-A0A6B3HAE8-F1
#
_cell.length_a   1.000
_cell.length_b   1.000
_cell.length_c   1.000
_cell.angle_alpha   90.00
_cell.angle_beta   90.00
_cell.angle_gamma   90.00
#
_symmetry.space_group_name_H-M   'P 1'
#
loop_
_entity.id
_entity.type
_entity.pdbx_description
1 polymer ?
#
loop_
_entity_poly.entity_id
_entity_poly.type
_entity_poly.pdbx_seq_one_letter_code
_entity_poly.pdbx_strand_id
1 'polypeptide(L)'
;MTDHDDTTTDSQPSPAPGSDGFSDTEAAFISEMGSLMERWGLPQATGRLFGYLLLRNKPVDLDTMTRELGQAKSGLSVAARQLESWTLVRRSTRPGSRRIDYEAVGDLQHLLLV
;
A
#
# COMPACT_ATOMS: atom_id res chain seq x y z
N MET A 1 0.33 47.43 0.92
CA MET A 1 1.65 46.91 0.53
C MET A 1 2.10 45.91 1.59
N THR A 2 1.59 44.69 1.51
CA THR A 2 2.36 43.45 1.62
C THR A 2 1.51 42.37 0.96
N ASP A 3 1.84 42.05 -0.28
CA ASP A 3 1.38 40.84 -0.97
C ASP A 3 2.00 39.63 -0.26
N HIS A 4 1.18 38.68 0.15
CA HIS A 4 1.66 37.35 0.55
C HIS A 4 0.85 36.33 -0.23
N ASP A 5 1.07 36.35 -1.54
CA ASP A 5 0.81 35.22 -2.42
C ASP A 5 2.11 34.42 -2.46
N ASP A 6 2.13 33.28 -1.78
CA ASP A 6 3.16 32.28 -1.99
C ASP A 6 2.51 30.90 -1.89
N THR A 7 1.63 30.65 -2.88
CA THR A 7 1.17 29.32 -3.23
C THR A 7 2.35 28.56 -3.84
N THR A 8 3.29 28.11 -3.00
CA THR A 8 4.30 27.12 -3.42
C THR A 8 3.59 25.78 -3.60
N THR A 9 2.99 25.63 -4.79
CA THR A 9 2.71 24.33 -5.38
C THR A 9 4.06 23.66 -5.58
N ASP A 10 4.42 22.78 -4.65
CA ASP A 10 5.55 21.86 -4.81
C ASP A 10 5.28 21.02 -6.06
N SER A 11 5.85 21.48 -7.17
CA SER A 11 5.86 20.80 -8.45
C SER A 11 6.84 19.65 -8.33
N GLN A 12 6.42 18.60 -7.63
CA GLN A 12 7.14 17.34 -7.58
C GLN A 12 7.32 16.86 -9.04
N PRO A 13 8.57 16.67 -9.50
CA PRO A 13 8.84 16.18 -10.84
C PRO A 13 8.18 14.83 -11.03
N SER A 14 7.38 14.68 -12.08
CA SER A 14 6.79 13.40 -12.46
C SER A 14 7.92 12.38 -12.65
N PRO A 15 7.97 11.29 -11.85
CA PRO A 15 9.06 10.34 -11.92
C PRO A 15 9.05 9.62 -13.28
N ALA A 16 10.22 9.56 -13.91
CA ALA A 16 10.40 8.94 -15.21
C ALA A 16 9.90 7.48 -15.20
N PRO A 17 9.17 7.02 -16.24
CA PRO A 17 8.74 5.63 -16.33
C PRO A 17 9.97 4.73 -16.57
N GLY A 18 10.44 4.03 -15.52
CA GLY A 18 11.50 3.03 -15.67
C GLY A 18 12.37 2.66 -14.47
N SER A 19 12.14 3.15 -13.26
CA SER A 19 12.88 2.64 -12.09
C SER A 19 12.18 1.41 -11.52
N ASP A 20 12.93 0.31 -11.33
CA ASP A 20 12.48 -0.94 -10.69
C ASP A 20 12.09 -0.80 -9.19
N GLY A 21 11.78 0.42 -8.74
CA GLY A 21 11.42 0.80 -7.38
C GLY A 21 10.39 1.92 -7.37
N PHE A 22 9.82 2.19 -6.19
CA PHE A 22 8.77 3.21 -6.02
C PHE A 22 9.22 4.59 -6.48
N SER A 23 8.30 5.30 -7.10
CA SER A 23 8.39 6.74 -7.30
C SER A 23 8.52 7.46 -5.94
N ASP A 24 9.17 8.62 -5.89
CA ASP A 24 9.30 9.38 -4.62
C ASP A 24 7.93 9.70 -4.01
N THR A 25 6.95 10.01 -4.87
CA THR A 25 5.56 10.24 -4.47
C THR A 25 4.89 8.96 -3.94
N GLU A 26 5.15 7.81 -4.56
CA GLU A 26 4.64 6.52 -4.10
C GLU A 26 5.24 6.12 -2.75
N ALA A 27 6.55 6.32 -2.58
CA ALA A 27 7.24 6.06 -1.33
C ALA A 27 6.72 6.96 -0.20
N ALA A 28 6.51 8.25 -0.49
CA ALA A 28 5.90 9.20 0.43
C ALA A 28 4.47 8.74 0.82
N PHE A 29 3.65 8.36 -0.16
CA PHE A 29 2.30 7.84 0.09
C PHE A 29 2.32 6.61 1.00
N ILE A 30 3.18 5.63 0.73
CA ILE A 30 3.34 4.42 1.56
C ILE A 30 3.74 4.80 2.99
N SER A 31 4.67 5.75 3.14
CA SER A 31 5.11 6.24 4.45
C SER A 31 3.97 6.91 5.21
N GLU A 32 3.23 7.81 4.58
CA GLU A 32 2.09 8.52 5.16
C GLU A 32 0.98 7.56 5.59
N MET A 33 0.71 6.51 4.82
CA MET A 33 -0.24 5.47 5.21
C MET A 33 0.22 4.71 6.47
N GLY A 34 1.53 4.48 6.60
CA GLY A 34 2.13 3.96 7.83
C GLY A 34 1.90 4.88 9.03
N SER A 35 2.21 6.17 8.88
CA SER A 35 2.03 7.18 9.93
C SER A 35 0.56 7.39 10.29
N LEU A 36 -0.36 7.27 9.33
CA LEU A 36 -1.81 7.33 9.56
C LEU A 36 -2.29 6.20 10.47
N MET A 37 -1.86 4.97 10.19
CA MET A 37 -2.21 3.81 11.02
C MET A 37 -1.64 3.92 12.43
N GLU A 38 -0.41 4.41 12.57
CA GLU A 38 0.22 4.63 13.87
C GLU A 38 -0.55 5.63 14.73
N ARG A 39 -1.07 6.72 14.15
CA ARG A 39 -1.96 7.68 14.85
C ARG A 39 -3.26 7.06 15.35
N TRP A 40 -3.71 5.97 14.73
CA TRP A 40 -4.86 5.18 15.17
C TRP A 40 -4.49 4.04 16.12
N GLY A 41 -3.24 3.97 16.58
CA GLY A 41 -2.74 2.92 17.48
C GLY A 41 -2.51 1.57 16.79
N LEU A 42 -2.43 1.56 15.46
CA LEU A 42 -2.22 0.35 14.65
C LEU A 42 -0.76 0.26 14.18
N PRO A 43 -0.24 -0.96 13.89
CA PRO A 43 1.14 -1.09 13.45
C PRO A 43 1.43 -0.35 12.15
N GLN A 44 2.54 0.40 12.11
CA GLN A 44 2.99 1.11 10.91
C GLN A 44 3.12 0.19 9.68
N ALA A 45 3.55 -1.06 9.90
CA ALA A 45 3.64 -2.08 8.86
C ALA A 45 2.30 -2.36 8.16
N THR A 46 1.20 -2.30 8.91
CA THR A 46 -0.16 -2.49 8.37
C THR A 46 -0.52 -1.37 7.41
N GLY A 47 -0.21 -0.12 7.76
CA GLY A 47 -0.44 1.04 6.90
C GLY A 47 0.43 1.05 5.64
N ARG A 48 1.73 0.77 5.80
CA ARG A 48 2.67 0.70 4.67
C ARG A 48 2.28 -0.41 3.68
N LEU A 49 1.91 -1.58 4.18
CA LEU A 49 1.41 -2.68 3.36
C LEU A 49 0.12 -2.30 2.62
N PHE A 50 -0.81 -1.63 3.29
CA PHE A 50 -2.06 -1.22 2.65
C PHE A 50 -1.81 -0.17 1.56
N GLY A 51 -1.02 0.87 1.85
CA GLY A 51 -0.62 1.87 0.87
C GLY A 51 0.09 1.26 -0.34
N TYR A 52 0.96 0.28 -0.11
CA TYR A 52 1.60 -0.49 -1.16
C TYR A 52 0.60 -1.22 -2.07
N LEU A 53 -0.34 -1.95 -1.48
CA LEU A 53 -1.33 -2.72 -2.24
C LEU A 53 -2.30 -1.82 -3.01
N LEU A 54 -2.61 -0.62 -2.51
CA LEU A 54 -3.43 0.37 -3.22
C LEU A 54 -2.76 0.89 -4.51
N LEU A 55 -1.42 0.94 -4.54
CA LEU A 55 -0.66 1.36 -5.71
C LEU A 55 -0.45 0.22 -6.73
N ARG A 56 -0.89 -1.01 -6.41
CA ARG A 56 -0.67 -2.19 -7.26
C ARG A 56 -1.98 -2.60 -7.93
N ASN A 57 -1.96 -2.63 -9.27
CA ASN A 57 -3.09 -3.07 -10.09
C ASN A 57 -3.23 -4.59 -10.21
N LYS A 58 -2.41 -5.37 -9.50
CA LYS A 58 -2.40 -6.84 -9.58
C LYS A 58 -2.17 -7.45 -8.19
N PRO A 59 -2.70 -8.66 -7.92
CA PRO A 59 -2.39 -9.40 -6.71
C PRO A 59 -0.88 -9.63 -6.56
N VAL A 60 -0.37 -9.46 -5.35
CA VAL A 60 1.06 -9.57 -5.02
C VAL A 60 1.29 -10.64 -3.96
N ASP A 61 2.28 -11.50 -4.17
CA ASP A 61 2.66 -12.51 -3.17
C ASP A 61 3.49 -11.91 -2.02
N LEU A 62 3.44 -12.59 -0.87
CA LEU A 62 4.13 -12.13 0.34
C LEU A 62 5.65 -11.99 0.17
N ASP A 63 6.25 -12.82 -0.67
CA ASP A 63 7.69 -12.77 -0.94
C ASP A 63 8.07 -11.50 -1.73
N THR A 64 7.23 -11.11 -2.69
CA THR A 64 7.39 -9.87 -3.44
C THR A 64 7.19 -8.66 -2.55
N MET A 65 6.18 -8.68 -1.67
CA MET A 65 5.96 -7.60 -0.69
C MET A 65 7.17 -7.44 0.23
N THR A 66 7.76 -8.54 0.72
CA THR A 66 8.99 -8.48 1.52
C THR A 66 10.16 -7.85 0.75
N ARG A 67 10.34 -8.21 -0.52
CA ARG A 67 11.40 -7.67 -1.36
C ARG A 67 11.22 -6.18 -1.62
N GLU A 68 10.00 -5.74 -1.93
CA GLU A 68 9.74 -4.36 -2.33
C GLU A 68 9.64 -3.41 -1.13
N LEU A 69 9.01 -3.83 -0.02
CA LEU A 69 8.90 -2.99 1.19
C LEU A 69 10.12 -3.06 2.10
N GLY A 70 11.03 -4.02 1.90
CA GLY A 70 12.18 -4.27 2.79
C GLY A 70 11.78 -4.71 4.20
N GLN A 71 10.53 -5.13 4.40
CA GLN A 71 9.99 -5.54 5.70
C GLN A 71 10.01 -7.06 5.87
N ALA A 72 10.25 -7.51 7.11
CA ALA A 72 10.27 -8.92 7.43
C ALA A 72 8.96 -9.63 7.05
N LYS A 73 9.08 -10.83 6.46
CA LYS A 73 7.96 -11.65 6.01
C LYS A 73 6.95 -11.96 7.12
N SER A 74 7.41 -12.18 8.35
CA SER A 74 6.54 -12.40 9.51
C SER A 74 5.68 -11.18 9.82
N GLY A 75 6.27 -9.98 9.81
CA GLY A 75 5.55 -8.71 10.02
C GLY A 75 4.53 -8.45 8.92
N LEU A 76 4.92 -8.65 7.66
CA LEU A 76 4.00 -8.49 6.52
C LEU A 76 2.88 -9.54 6.54
N SER A 77 3.14 -10.77 6.98
CA SER A 77 2.07 -11.78 7.12
C SER A 77 1.05 -11.40 8.19
N VAL A 78 1.49 -10.79 9.30
CA VAL A 78 0.59 -10.31 10.35
C VAL A 78 -0.20 -9.11 9.87
N ALA A 79 0.46 -8.15 9.20
CA ALA A 79 -0.19 -6.99 8.59
C ALA A 79 -1.25 -7.42 7.56
N ALA A 80 -0.93 -8.35 6.65
CA ALA A 80 -1.85 -8.83 5.63
C ALA A 80 -3.10 -9.48 6.23
N ARG A 81 -2.93 -10.32 7.27
CA ARG A 81 -4.06 -10.94 7.98
C ARG A 81 -4.95 -9.93 8.70
N GLN A 82 -4.36 -8.88 9.29
CA GLN A 82 -5.14 -7.81 9.91
C GLN A 82 -5.97 -7.06 8.86
N LEU A 83 -5.35 -6.68 7.74
CA LEU A 83 -6.05 -6.04 6.64
C LEU A 83 -7.17 -6.93 6.06
N GLU A 84 -6.94 -8.24 5.97
CA GLU A 84 -7.94 -9.22 5.53
C GLU A 84 -9.12 -9.28 6.53
N SER A 85 -8.84 -9.26 7.83
CA SER A 85 -9.88 -9.23 8.87
C SER A 85 -10.74 -7.96 8.84
N TRP A 86 -10.19 -6.86 8.32
CA TRP A 86 -10.91 -5.60 8.10
C TRP A 86 -11.50 -5.47 6.70
N THR A 87 -11.44 -6.54 5.89
CA THR A 87 -11.92 -6.56 4.50
C THR A 87 -11.26 -5.52 3.58
N LEU A 88 -10.09 -4.99 3.96
CA LEU A 88 -9.34 -4.01 3.17
C LEU A 88 -8.47 -4.65 2.09
N VAL A 89 -8.12 -5.93 2.26
CA VAL A 89 -7.40 -6.71 1.25
C VAL A 89 -8.10 -8.04 1.04
N ARG A 90 -8.04 -8.54 -0.20
CA ARG A 90 -8.51 -9.87 -0.55
C ARG A 90 -7.33 -10.80 -0.72
N ARG A 91 -7.47 -11.98 -0.13
CA ARG A 91 -6.58 -13.11 -0.32
C ARG A 91 -7.01 -13.91 -1.55
N SER A 92 -6.08 -14.23 -2.44
CA SER A 92 -6.31 -15.14 -3.56
C SER A 92 -5.20 -16.20 -3.65
N THR A 93 -5.53 -17.34 -4.23
CA THR A 93 -4.57 -18.42 -4.50
C THR A 93 -4.55 -18.72 -6.00
N ARG A 94 -3.36 -18.77 -6.60
CA ARG A 94 -3.22 -19.14 -8.00
C ARG A 94 -3.45 -20.65 -8.21
N PRO A 95 -4.24 -21.06 -9.22
CA PRO A 95 -4.40 -22.47 -9.57
C PRO A 95 -3.03 -23.16 -9.77
N GLY A 96 -2.82 -24.29 -9.10
CA GLY A 96 -1.55 -25.04 -9.19
C GLY A 96 -0.41 -24.49 -8.32
N SER A 97 -0.63 -23.40 -7.56
CA SER A 97 0.36 -22.84 -6.64
C SER A 97 -0.12 -22.90 -5.18
N ARG A 98 0.81 -23.12 -4.25
CA ARG A 98 0.58 -22.96 -2.81
C ARG A 98 0.79 -21.52 -2.34
N ARG A 99 1.13 -20.61 -3.25
CA ARG A 99 1.35 -19.19 -2.93
C ARG A 99 0.04 -18.47 -2.73
N ILE A 100 0.06 -17.56 -1.76
CA ILE A 100 -1.04 -16.68 -1.44
C ILE A 100 -0.68 -15.31 -1.96
N ASP A 101 -1.53 -14.78 -2.81
CA ASP A 101 -1.44 -13.42 -3.33
C ASP A 101 -2.46 -12.53 -2.60
N TYR A 102 -2.12 -11.26 -2.42
CA TYR A 102 -2.96 -10.27 -1.77
C TYR A 102 -3.18 -9.08 -2.70
N GLU A 103 -4.39 -8.52 -2.68
CA GLU A 103 -4.74 -7.32 -3.43
C GLU A 103 -5.59 -6.39 -2.54
N ALA A 104 -5.45 -5.08 -2.71
CA ALA A 104 -6.34 -4.14 -2.03
C ALA A 104 -7.76 -4.25 -2.60
N VAL A 105 -8.77 -4.19 -1.72
CA VAL A 105 -10.16 -4.11 -2.15
C VAL A 105 -10.42 -2.69 -2.65
N GLY A 106 -10.20 -2.48 -3.95
CA GLY A 106 -10.46 -1.20 -4.62
C GLY A 106 -11.89 -1.06 -5.14
N ASP A 107 -12.65 -2.16 -5.17
CA ASP A 107 -14.01 -2.17 -5.68
C ASP A 107 -15.04 -2.35 -4.56
N LEU A 108 -15.50 -1.22 -4.01
CA LEU A 108 -16.61 -1.20 -3.06
C LEU A 108 -17.91 -1.79 -3.64
N GLN A 109 -18.01 -1.89 -4.98
CA GLN A 109 -19.22 -2.38 -5.66
C GLN A 109 -19.52 -3.86 -5.35
N HIS A 110 -18.50 -4.65 -5.00
CA HIS A 110 -18.70 -6.05 -4.60
C HIS A 110 -19.10 -6.24 -3.13
N LEU A 111 -18.92 -5.23 -2.26
CA LEU A 111 -19.30 -5.31 -0.84
C LEU A 111 -20.80 -5.09 -0.62
N LEU A 112 -21.51 -4.51 -1.60
CA LEU A 112 -22.94 -4.17 -1.54
C LEU A 112 -23.88 -5.28 -2.08
N LEU A 113 -23.33 -6.45 -2.46
CA LEU A 113 -24.11 -7.59 -2.99
C LEU A 113 -24.03 -8.82 -2.07
N VAL A 114 -24.25 -8.63 -0.77
CA VAL A 114 -24.55 -9.72 0.18
C VAL A 114 -25.86 -9.41 0.91
#